data_AF-A0A3S0DIY9-F1
#
_entry.id   AF-A0A3S0DIY9-F1
#
_cell.length_a   1.000
_cell.length_b   1.000
_cell.length_c   1.000
_cell.angle_alpha   90.00
_cell.angle_beta   90.00
_cell.angle_gamma   90.00
#
_symmetry.space_group_name_H-M   'P 1'
#
loop_
_entity.id
_entity.type
_entity.pdbx_description
1 polymer ?
#
loop_
_entity_poly.entity_id
_entity_poly.type
_entity_poly.pdbx_seq_one_letter_code
_entity_poly.pdbx_strand_id
1 'polypeptide(L)'
;PQSIFEAPDFSLFMQIDILAALKLSVLPAILSLFIVNFFDATSTTMGLLSQIHFESQHEKGVYIKRALIADSVGGVVSSFFGISPSVIFVESSTAIQNGARTGLASFTTALICIPFIFLSPLINVIPAAATSPILMVVGLLMLSNIRRIDFSEFENSAASLLTIAMMPLCYSITAGAVFGITSYTLMKLLLGKTKEISPVLVVIAIICCGWFFIE
;
A
#
# COMPACT_ATOMS: atom_id res chain seq x y z
N PRO A 1 -30.84 6.11 -12.64
CA PRO A 1 -30.71 6.74 -11.30
C PRO A 1 -32.06 7.31 -10.82
N GLN A 2 -32.42 7.09 -9.54
CA GLN A 2 -33.62 7.68 -8.93
C GLN A 2 -33.41 9.16 -8.51
N SER A 3 -32.15 9.59 -8.39
CA SER A 3 -31.72 10.98 -8.27
C SER A 3 -30.38 11.16 -9.01
N ILE A 4 -30.16 12.34 -9.60
CA ILE A 4 -28.89 12.70 -10.25
C ILE A 4 -27.88 13.22 -9.21
N PHE A 5 -28.39 13.66 -8.06
CA PHE A 5 -27.66 14.34 -7.01
C PHE A 5 -28.12 13.78 -5.66
N GLU A 6 -27.16 13.38 -4.83
CA GLU A 6 -27.40 12.90 -3.46
C GLU A 6 -26.45 13.63 -2.52
N ALA A 7 -26.93 14.00 -1.33
CA ALA A 7 -26.07 14.62 -0.32
C ALA A 7 -25.10 13.56 0.24
N PRO A 8 -23.84 13.90 0.51
CA PRO A 8 -22.89 12.98 1.15
C PRO A 8 -23.44 12.43 2.47
N ASP A 9 -23.32 11.12 2.66
CA ASP A 9 -23.59 10.49 3.93
C ASP A 9 -22.39 10.65 4.87
N PHE A 10 -22.60 11.35 5.97
CA PHE A 10 -21.62 11.55 7.04
C PHE A 10 -21.97 10.75 8.31
N SER A 11 -22.80 9.72 8.19
CA SER A 11 -23.22 8.88 9.31
C SER A 11 -22.05 8.30 10.11
N LEU A 12 -20.97 7.90 9.43
CA LEU A 12 -19.75 7.33 10.03
C LEU A 12 -18.76 8.38 10.57
N PHE A 13 -19.06 9.67 10.43
CA PHE A 13 -18.18 10.74 10.89
C PHE A 13 -17.99 10.67 12.41
N MET A 14 -16.73 10.60 12.85
CA MET A 14 -16.31 10.46 14.25
C MET A 14 -16.85 9.21 14.97
N GLN A 15 -17.37 8.20 14.26
CA GLN A 15 -17.78 6.92 14.86
C GLN A 15 -16.57 6.00 15.12
N ILE A 16 -15.57 6.50 15.85
CA ILE A 16 -14.36 5.75 16.19
C ILE A 16 -14.60 4.93 17.45
N ASP A 17 -14.67 3.61 17.32
CA ASP A 17 -14.78 2.71 18.47
C ASP A 17 -13.39 2.24 18.95
N ILE A 18 -12.74 3.09 19.75
CA ILE A 18 -11.43 2.82 20.35
C ILE A 18 -11.52 1.63 21.32
N LEU A 19 -12.64 1.48 22.03
CA LEU A 19 -12.83 0.41 23.00
C LEU A 19 -12.94 -0.95 22.31
N ALA A 20 -13.63 -1.03 21.17
CA ALA A 20 -13.65 -2.23 20.34
C ALA A 20 -12.27 -2.53 19.74
N ALA A 21 -11.51 -1.50 19.34
CA ALA A 21 -10.18 -1.66 18.78
C ALA A 21 -9.16 -2.27 19.78
N LEU A 22 -9.34 -2.06 21.09
CA LEU A 22 -8.49 -2.65 22.13
C LEU A 22 -8.82 -4.12 22.45
N LYS A 23 -9.92 -4.67 21.94
CA LYS A 23 -10.27 -6.08 22.17
C LYS A 23 -9.22 -6.98 21.52
N LEU A 24 -8.72 -7.96 22.28
CA LEU A 24 -7.76 -8.96 21.80
C LEU A 24 -8.25 -9.73 20.56
N SER A 25 -9.57 -9.80 20.32
CA SER A 25 -10.16 -10.43 19.14
C SER A 25 -9.94 -9.65 17.83
N VAL A 26 -9.77 -8.33 17.90
CA VAL A 26 -9.61 -7.44 16.72
C VAL A 26 -8.14 -7.10 16.48
N LEU A 27 -7.31 -7.25 17.51
CA LEU A 27 -5.89 -6.96 17.47
C LEU A 27 -5.13 -7.63 16.31
N PRO A 28 -5.36 -8.93 15.97
CA PRO A 28 -4.67 -9.56 14.83
C PRO A 28 -4.97 -8.88 13.50
N ALA A 29 -6.24 -8.50 13.26
CA ALA A 29 -6.64 -7.81 12.04
C ALA A 29 -6.02 -6.41 11.94
N ILE A 30 -5.97 -5.67 13.04
CA ILE A 30 -5.32 -4.35 13.11
C ILE A 30 -3.82 -4.46 12.84
N LEU A 31 -3.14 -5.43 13.48
CA LEU A 31 -1.70 -5.65 13.29
C LEU A 31 -1.38 -6.09 11.86
N SER A 32 -2.21 -6.97 11.28
CA SER A 32 -2.12 -7.38 9.86
C SER A 32 -2.23 -6.18 8.93
N LEU A 33 -3.27 -5.35 9.09
CA LEU A 33 -3.48 -4.16 8.26
C LEU A 33 -2.35 -3.12 8.45
N PHE A 34 -1.86 -2.95 9.67
CA PHE A 34 -0.73 -2.07 9.97
C PHE A 34 0.54 -2.52 9.24
N ILE A 35 0.88 -3.80 9.33
CA ILE A 35 2.07 -4.36 8.69
C ILE A 35 1.97 -4.18 7.17
N VAL A 36 0.83 -4.52 6.57
CA VAL A 36 0.62 -4.36 5.12
C VAL A 36 0.73 -2.90 4.70
N ASN A 37 0.03 -1.99 5.37
CA ASN A 37 0.06 -0.57 5.03
C ASN A 37 1.45 0.03 5.22
N PHE A 38 2.19 -0.38 6.25
CA PHE A 38 3.55 0.06 6.48
C PHE A 38 4.48 -0.36 5.33
N PHE A 39 4.37 -1.61 4.88
CA PHE A 39 5.17 -2.11 3.75
C PHE A 39 4.75 -1.49 2.43
N ASP A 40 3.46 -1.31 2.19
CA ASP A 40 2.96 -0.65 0.98
C ASP A 40 3.44 0.80 0.91
N ALA A 41 3.21 1.60 1.96
CA ALA A 41 3.67 2.98 2.02
C ALA A 41 5.19 3.10 1.84
N THR A 42 5.97 2.23 2.49
CA THR A 42 7.44 2.25 2.37
C THR A 42 7.90 1.84 0.98
N SER A 43 7.41 0.72 0.45
CA SER A 43 7.83 0.18 -0.84
C SER A 43 7.39 1.07 -2.01
N THR A 44 6.16 1.56 -1.97
CA THR A 44 5.63 2.49 -2.96
C THR A 44 6.36 3.83 -2.91
N THR A 45 6.62 4.40 -1.72
CA THR A 45 7.44 5.61 -1.60
C THR A 45 8.83 5.41 -2.19
N MET A 46 9.52 4.32 -1.82
CA MET A 46 10.85 4.02 -2.37
C MET A 46 10.81 3.83 -3.89
N GLY A 47 9.79 3.17 -4.42
CA GLY A 47 9.59 2.93 -5.86
C GLY A 47 9.24 4.20 -6.66
N LEU A 48 8.57 5.16 -6.05
CA LEU A 48 8.29 6.46 -6.65
C LEU A 48 9.51 7.37 -6.62
N LEU A 49 10.18 7.46 -5.46
CA LEU A 49 11.36 8.33 -5.31
C LEU A 49 12.57 7.82 -6.10
N SER A 50 12.67 6.52 -6.42
CA SER A 50 13.74 6.00 -7.29
C SER A 50 13.71 6.58 -8.72
N GLN A 51 12.59 7.17 -9.13
CA GLN A 51 12.42 7.84 -10.43
C GLN A 51 12.84 9.31 -10.39
N ILE A 52 13.14 9.85 -9.21
CA ILE A 52 13.57 11.24 -9.01
C ILE A 52 15.09 11.26 -8.80
N HIS A 53 15.75 12.19 -9.48
CA HIS A 53 17.16 12.47 -9.23
C HIS A 53 17.31 13.34 -7.98
N PHE A 54 18.04 12.83 -6.97
CA PHE A 54 18.40 13.56 -5.75
C PHE A 54 19.88 13.94 -5.80
N GLU A 55 20.22 15.13 -5.30
CA GLU A 55 21.61 15.60 -5.26
C GLU A 55 22.38 14.97 -4.10
N SER A 56 21.69 14.50 -3.05
CA SER A 56 22.32 13.80 -1.92
C SER A 56 21.46 12.70 -1.32
N GLN A 57 22.10 11.71 -0.68
CA GLN A 57 21.40 10.67 0.10
C GLN A 57 20.62 11.27 1.28
N HIS A 58 21.12 12.37 1.85
CA HIS A 58 20.43 13.09 2.92
C HIS A 58 19.12 13.69 2.40
N GLU A 59 19.14 14.32 1.22
CA GLU A 59 17.93 14.85 0.58
C GLU A 59 16.89 13.75 0.34
N LYS A 60 17.30 12.61 -0.22
CA LYS A 60 16.43 11.44 -0.40
C LYS A 60 15.79 10.98 0.92
N GLY A 61 16.57 10.92 2.00
CA GLY A 61 16.08 10.55 3.33
C GLY A 61 15.04 11.52 3.88
N VAL A 62 15.21 12.82 3.64
CA VAL A 62 14.21 13.84 4.03
C VAL A 62 12.90 13.65 3.27
N TYR A 63 12.95 13.36 1.97
CA TYR A 63 11.74 13.09 1.18
C TYR A 63 11.00 11.83 1.62
N ILE A 64 11.72 10.72 1.87
CA ILE A 64 11.11 9.49 2.41
C ILE A 64 10.39 9.78 3.72
N LYS A 65 11.05 10.46 4.66
CA LYS A 65 10.46 10.81 5.96
C LYS A 65 9.22 11.67 5.80
N ARG A 66 9.27 12.70 4.94
CA ARG A 66 8.12 13.58 4.69
C ARG A 66 6.95 12.85 4.05
N ALA A 67 7.21 11.95 3.11
CA ALA A 67 6.17 11.15 2.45
C ALA A 67 5.47 10.21 3.45
N LEU A 68 6.22 9.48 4.28
CA LEU A 68 5.65 8.59 5.29
C LEU A 68 4.87 9.33 6.38
N ILE A 69 5.31 10.53 6.77
CA ILE A 69 4.56 11.38 7.70
C ILE A 69 3.24 11.85 7.05
N ALA A 70 3.28 12.28 5.79
CA ALA A 70 2.08 12.72 5.08
C ALA A 70 1.05 11.58 4.92
N ASP A 71 1.52 10.37 4.59
CA ASP A 71 0.70 9.16 4.50
C ASP A 71 0.07 8.81 5.86
N SER A 72 0.86 8.80 6.94
CA SER A 72 0.37 8.50 8.29
C SER A 72 -0.66 9.54 8.76
N VAL A 73 -0.41 10.83 8.53
CA VAL A 73 -1.36 11.90 8.86
C VAL A 73 -2.62 11.76 8.02
N GLY A 74 -2.50 11.46 6.74
CA GLY A 74 -3.62 11.18 5.84
C GLY A 74 -4.49 10.02 6.34
N GLY A 75 -3.88 8.90 6.72
CA GLY A 75 -4.56 7.73 7.28
C GLY A 75 -5.29 8.02 8.60
N VAL A 76 -4.67 8.79 9.50
CA VAL A 76 -5.32 9.23 10.75
C VAL A 76 -6.52 10.13 10.45
N VAL A 77 -6.36 11.10 9.53
CA VAL A 77 -7.47 11.99 9.12
C VAL A 77 -8.60 11.18 8.49
N SER A 78 -8.30 10.24 7.57
CA SER A 78 -9.28 9.33 6.98
C SER A 78 -10.11 8.57 8.02
N SER A 79 -9.48 8.16 9.11
CA SER A 79 -10.13 7.41 10.20
C SER A 79 -11.21 8.24 10.91
N PHE A 80 -11.03 9.57 11.05
CA PHE A 80 -12.06 10.45 11.61
C PHE A 80 -13.29 10.59 10.71
N PHE A 81 -13.11 10.45 9.40
CA PHE A 81 -14.20 10.50 8.43
C PHE A 81 -14.85 9.14 8.18
N GLY A 82 -14.39 8.07 8.85
CA GLY A 82 -14.94 6.71 8.68
C GLY A 82 -14.68 6.11 7.31
N ILE A 83 -13.65 6.59 6.59
CA ILE A 83 -13.26 6.09 5.27
C ILE A 83 -11.99 5.24 5.35
N SER A 84 -11.70 4.48 4.30
CA SER A 84 -10.47 3.69 4.21
C SER A 84 -9.22 4.58 4.35
N PRO A 85 -8.11 4.06 4.90
CA PRO A 85 -6.87 4.81 5.02
C PRO A 85 -6.40 5.36 3.66
N SER A 86 -5.96 6.62 3.65
CA SER A 86 -5.26 7.17 2.49
C SER A 86 -3.94 6.43 2.31
N VAL A 87 -3.60 6.10 1.06
CA VAL A 87 -2.34 5.44 0.69
C VAL A 87 -1.65 6.19 -0.45
N ILE A 88 -0.34 6.03 -0.56
CA ILE A 88 0.45 6.57 -1.68
C ILE A 88 0.22 5.69 -2.91
N PHE A 89 -0.28 6.27 -4.00
CA PHE A 89 -0.59 5.55 -5.24
C PHE A 89 0.63 5.40 -6.16
N VAL A 90 0.90 4.18 -6.65
CA VAL A 90 1.98 3.87 -7.62
C VAL A 90 1.75 4.61 -8.95
N GLU A 91 0.50 4.89 -9.29
CA GLU A 91 0.06 5.65 -10.46
C GLU A 91 0.62 7.08 -10.45
N SER A 92 0.95 7.61 -9.28
CA SER A 92 1.63 8.91 -9.12
C SER A 92 2.99 8.95 -9.84
N SER A 93 3.55 7.79 -10.20
CA SER A 93 4.75 7.70 -11.05
C SER A 93 4.57 8.44 -12.37
N THR A 94 3.38 8.39 -12.98
CA THR A 94 3.09 9.10 -14.23
C THR A 94 3.11 10.62 -14.03
N ALA A 95 2.60 11.11 -12.90
CA ALA A 95 2.67 12.52 -12.56
C ALA A 95 4.12 12.98 -12.33
N ILE A 96 4.93 12.17 -11.63
CA ILE A 96 6.35 12.44 -11.38
C ILE A 96 7.14 12.49 -12.70
N GLN A 97 6.89 11.54 -13.61
CA GLN A 97 7.53 11.51 -14.93
C GLN A 97 7.17 12.74 -15.78
N ASN A 98 5.96 13.27 -15.63
CA ASN A 98 5.53 14.52 -16.26
C ASN A 98 5.99 15.79 -15.51
N GLY A 99 6.87 15.67 -14.51
CA GLY A 99 7.51 16.79 -13.83
C GLY A 99 6.79 17.28 -12.56
N ALA A 100 5.79 16.57 -12.04
CA ALA A 100 5.16 16.94 -10.77
C ALA A 100 6.13 16.78 -9.59
N ARG A 101 6.47 17.89 -8.92
CA ARG A 101 7.41 17.91 -7.77
C ARG A 101 6.90 18.60 -6.50
N THR A 102 5.88 19.45 -6.61
CA THR A 102 5.43 20.34 -5.52
C THR A 102 4.16 19.86 -4.81
N GLY A 103 3.57 18.73 -5.23
CA GLY A 103 2.29 18.24 -4.72
C GLY A 103 1.06 18.97 -5.30
N LEU A 104 1.26 20.02 -6.12
CA LEU A 104 0.16 20.76 -6.73
C LEU A 104 -0.73 19.84 -7.60
N ALA A 105 -0.13 18.89 -8.33
CA ALA A 105 -0.86 17.92 -9.13
C ALA A 105 -1.78 17.03 -8.27
N SER A 106 -1.32 16.60 -7.09
CA SER A 106 -2.13 15.82 -6.15
C SER A 106 -3.25 16.68 -5.57
N PHE A 107 -2.98 17.94 -5.24
CA PHE A 107 -3.98 18.88 -4.72
C PHE A 107 -5.06 19.21 -5.75
N THR A 108 -4.68 19.48 -7.00
CA THR A 108 -5.64 19.74 -8.08
C THR A 108 -6.50 18.51 -8.37
N THR A 109 -5.90 17.31 -8.36
CA THR A 109 -6.63 16.04 -8.51
C THR A 109 -7.65 15.86 -7.38
N ALA A 110 -7.25 16.09 -6.14
CA ALA A 110 -8.16 16.02 -5.00
C ALA A 110 -9.34 16.99 -5.14
N LEU A 111 -9.09 18.23 -5.56
CA LEU A 111 -10.12 19.25 -5.77
C LEU A 111 -11.10 18.88 -6.88
N ILE A 112 -10.60 18.30 -7.98
CA ILE A 112 -11.43 17.78 -9.09
C ILE A 112 -12.27 16.58 -8.65
N CYS A 113 -11.81 15.80 -7.67
CA CYS A 113 -12.56 14.66 -7.13
C CYS A 113 -13.68 15.06 -6.16
N ILE A 114 -13.64 16.24 -5.52
CA ILE A 114 -14.68 16.67 -4.56
C ILE A 114 -16.11 16.68 -5.16
N PRO A 115 -16.36 17.22 -6.37
CA PRO A 115 -17.67 17.18 -6.99
C PRO A 115 -18.25 15.78 -7.19
N PHE A 116 -17.40 14.74 -7.31
CA PHE A 116 -17.85 13.37 -7.53
C PHE A 116 -18.58 12.78 -6.32
N ILE A 117 -18.37 13.34 -5.12
CA ILE A 117 -19.11 12.94 -3.91
C ILE A 117 -20.62 13.13 -4.12
N PHE A 118 -21.03 14.21 -4.78
CA PHE A 118 -22.44 14.48 -5.08
C PHE A 118 -22.99 13.67 -6.27
N LEU A 119 -22.09 13.14 -7.10
CA LEU A 119 -22.38 12.26 -8.23
C LEU A 119 -22.30 10.76 -7.86
N SER A 120 -22.15 10.42 -6.57
CA SER A 120 -22.20 9.05 -6.05
C SER A 120 -23.34 8.19 -6.66
N PRO A 121 -24.61 8.65 -6.77
CA PRO A 121 -25.67 7.84 -7.36
C PRO A 121 -25.47 7.54 -8.85
N LEU A 122 -24.68 8.36 -9.56
CA LEU A 122 -24.33 8.14 -10.96
C LEU A 122 -23.23 7.07 -11.10
N ILE A 123 -22.28 7.04 -10.16
CA ILE A 123 -21.22 6.04 -10.10
C ILE A 123 -21.81 4.64 -9.85
N ASN A 124 -22.81 4.55 -8.96
CA ASN A 124 -23.47 3.29 -8.62
C ASN A 124 -24.30 2.68 -9.78
N VAL A 125 -24.61 3.44 -10.82
CA VAL A 125 -25.32 2.94 -12.02
C VAL A 125 -24.37 2.18 -12.97
N ILE A 126 -23.05 2.37 -12.83
CA ILE A 126 -22.07 1.73 -13.71
C ILE A 126 -22.00 0.23 -13.37
N PRO A 127 -22.35 -0.67 -14.31
CA PRO A 127 -22.35 -2.09 -14.05
C PRO A 127 -20.92 -2.60 -13.85
N ALA A 128 -20.75 -3.60 -12.98
CA ALA A 128 -19.45 -4.22 -12.72
C ALA A 128 -18.79 -4.78 -13.99
N ALA A 129 -19.58 -5.20 -14.99
CA ALA A 129 -19.07 -5.65 -16.29
C ALA A 129 -18.32 -4.55 -17.05
N ALA A 130 -18.65 -3.27 -16.83
CA ALA A 130 -17.96 -2.14 -17.46
C ALA A 130 -16.66 -1.75 -16.72
N THR A 131 -16.61 -1.92 -15.40
CA THR A 131 -15.43 -1.60 -14.59
C THR A 131 -14.39 -2.71 -14.57
N SER A 132 -14.81 -3.98 -14.68
CA SER A 132 -13.93 -5.15 -14.69
C SER A 132 -12.76 -5.08 -15.69
N PRO A 133 -12.96 -4.78 -16.99
CA PRO A 133 -11.84 -4.71 -17.94
C PRO A 133 -10.89 -3.55 -17.63
N ILE A 134 -11.39 -2.45 -17.08
CA ILE A 134 -10.57 -1.30 -16.67
C ILE A 134 -9.66 -1.71 -15.51
N LEU A 135 -10.21 -2.39 -14.50
CA LEU A 135 -9.44 -2.92 -13.38
C LEU A 135 -8.39 -3.94 -13.83
N MET A 136 -8.68 -4.77 -14.84
CA MET A 136 -7.72 -5.71 -15.40
C MET A 136 -6.54 -4.99 -16.07
N VAL A 137 -6.81 -3.92 -16.83
CA VAL A 137 -5.75 -3.09 -17.45
C VAL A 137 -4.92 -2.38 -16.38
N VAL A 138 -5.54 -1.83 -15.35
CA VAL A 138 -4.84 -1.21 -14.21
C VAL A 138 -3.93 -2.23 -13.51
N GLY A 139 -4.44 -3.45 -13.25
CA GLY A 139 -3.64 -4.54 -12.69
C GLY A 139 -2.43 -4.91 -13.56
N LEU A 140 -2.60 -4.98 -14.89
CA LEU A 140 -1.50 -5.21 -15.84
C LEU A 140 -0.47 -4.08 -15.81
N LEU A 141 -0.90 -2.83 -15.68
CA LEU A 141 0.00 -1.68 -15.55
C LEU A 141 0.78 -1.74 -14.24
N MET A 142 0.14 -2.11 -13.13
CA MET A 142 0.82 -2.29 -11.84
C MET A 142 1.84 -3.43 -11.91
N LEU A 143 1.51 -4.54 -12.59
CA LEU A 143 2.39 -5.70 -12.78
C LEU A 143 3.67 -5.35 -13.56
N SER A 144 3.64 -4.31 -14.41
CA SER A 144 4.83 -3.85 -15.15
C SER A 144 6.01 -3.48 -14.25
N ASN A 145 5.74 -3.12 -12.98
CA ASN A 145 6.77 -2.81 -12.00
C ASN A 145 7.65 -4.02 -11.61
N ILE A 146 7.23 -5.26 -11.91
CA ILE A 146 8.05 -6.46 -11.74
C ILE A 146 9.40 -6.31 -12.46
N ARG A 147 9.46 -5.56 -13.57
CA ARG A 147 10.72 -5.31 -14.31
C ARG A 147 11.79 -4.58 -13.50
N ARG A 148 11.43 -3.96 -12.37
CA ARG A 148 12.36 -3.27 -11.47
C ARG A 148 12.96 -4.20 -10.42
N ILE A 149 12.47 -5.43 -10.32
CA ILE A 149 13.01 -6.44 -9.40
C ILE A 149 14.34 -6.92 -9.95
N ASP A 150 15.36 -6.94 -9.08
CA ASP A 150 16.67 -7.47 -9.43
C ASP A 150 16.65 -9.01 -9.36
N PHE A 151 16.63 -9.64 -10.53
CA PHE A 151 16.65 -11.09 -10.68
C PHE A 151 18.07 -11.68 -10.78
N SER A 152 19.13 -10.88 -10.55
CA SER A 152 20.50 -11.37 -10.60
C SER A 152 20.85 -12.31 -9.43
N GLU A 153 20.23 -12.08 -8.27
CA GLU A 153 20.42 -12.92 -7.09
C GLU A 153 19.27 -13.93 -6.92
N PHE A 154 19.62 -15.16 -6.54
CA PHE A 154 18.67 -16.25 -6.40
C PHE A 154 17.66 -15.99 -5.28
N GLU A 155 18.10 -15.48 -4.13
CA GLU A 155 17.25 -15.16 -2.99
C GLU A 155 16.19 -14.09 -3.31
N ASN A 156 16.56 -13.06 -4.07
CA ASN A 156 15.65 -11.98 -4.47
C ASN A 156 14.61 -12.52 -5.45
N SER A 157 15.06 -13.33 -6.41
CA SER A 157 14.21 -13.96 -7.42
C SER A 157 13.20 -14.93 -6.80
N ALA A 158 13.66 -15.82 -5.92
CA ALA A 158 12.81 -16.82 -5.31
C ALA A 158 11.79 -16.19 -4.35
N ALA A 159 12.22 -15.24 -3.51
CA ALA A 159 11.30 -14.56 -2.60
C ALA A 159 10.25 -13.72 -3.33
N SER A 160 10.64 -12.98 -4.37
CA SER A 160 9.69 -12.19 -5.16
C SER A 160 8.69 -13.07 -5.90
N LEU A 161 9.13 -14.17 -6.51
CA LEU A 161 8.23 -15.16 -7.14
C LEU A 161 7.26 -15.77 -6.15
N LEU A 162 7.76 -16.16 -4.96
CA LEU A 162 6.90 -16.72 -3.92
C LEU A 162 5.86 -15.70 -3.44
N THR A 163 6.26 -14.44 -3.27
CA THR A 163 5.33 -13.35 -2.91
C THR A 163 4.21 -13.22 -3.95
N ILE A 164 4.59 -13.11 -5.23
CA ILE A 164 3.65 -12.90 -6.35
C ILE A 164 2.71 -14.10 -6.50
N ALA A 165 3.20 -15.32 -6.30
CA ALA A 165 2.39 -16.53 -6.41
C ALA A 165 1.47 -16.73 -5.20
N MET A 166 1.95 -16.46 -3.98
CA MET A 166 1.19 -16.72 -2.76
C MET A 166 0.06 -15.71 -2.52
N MET A 167 0.17 -14.46 -2.98
CA MET A 167 -0.91 -13.47 -2.86
C MET A 167 -2.26 -13.97 -3.45
N PRO A 168 -2.33 -14.40 -4.74
CA PRO A 168 -3.57 -14.94 -5.30
C PRO A 168 -3.92 -16.33 -4.75
N LEU A 169 -2.92 -17.19 -4.46
CA LEU A 169 -3.18 -18.54 -3.94
C LEU A 169 -3.80 -18.52 -2.53
N CYS A 170 -3.39 -17.58 -1.69
CA CYS A 170 -3.93 -17.41 -0.34
C CYS A 170 -5.17 -16.50 -0.29
N TYR A 171 -5.59 -15.91 -1.41
CA TYR A 171 -6.64 -14.87 -1.46
C TYR A 171 -6.40 -13.71 -0.48
N SER A 172 -5.15 -13.46 -0.12
CA SER A 172 -4.76 -12.51 0.91
C SER A 172 -3.41 -11.88 0.57
N ILE A 173 -3.42 -10.57 0.39
CA ILE A 173 -2.21 -9.76 0.20
C ILE A 173 -1.26 -9.93 1.40
N THR A 174 -1.81 -9.95 2.63
CA THR A 174 -1.02 -10.10 3.86
C THR A 174 -0.26 -11.42 3.90
N ALA A 175 -0.97 -12.55 3.77
CA ALA A 175 -0.36 -13.87 3.68
C ALA A 175 0.74 -13.93 2.61
N GLY A 176 0.48 -13.43 1.39
CA GLY A 176 1.49 -13.42 0.32
C GLY A 176 2.73 -12.59 0.67
N ALA A 177 2.56 -11.41 1.25
CA ALA A 177 3.67 -10.57 1.71
C ALA A 177 4.48 -11.23 2.85
N VAL A 178 3.80 -11.89 3.80
CA VAL A 178 4.40 -12.67 4.88
C VAL A 178 5.27 -13.79 4.31
N PHE A 179 4.76 -14.59 3.38
CA PHE A 179 5.53 -15.63 2.71
C PHE A 179 6.77 -15.07 2.00
N GLY A 180 6.62 -13.92 1.34
CA GLY A 180 7.70 -13.21 0.68
C GLY A 180 8.84 -12.82 1.63
N ILE A 181 8.51 -12.08 2.68
CA ILE A 181 9.48 -11.56 3.66
C ILE A 181 10.17 -12.72 4.40
N THR A 182 9.40 -13.73 4.80
CA THR A 182 9.93 -14.91 5.49
C THR A 182 10.86 -15.72 4.59
N SER A 183 10.46 -15.96 3.33
CA SER A 183 11.30 -16.67 2.35
C SER A 183 12.59 -15.92 2.05
N TYR A 184 12.52 -14.61 1.84
CA TYR A 184 13.69 -13.76 1.62
C TYR A 184 14.68 -13.84 2.78
N THR A 185 14.18 -13.70 4.01
CA THR A 185 15.00 -13.75 5.22
C THR A 185 15.62 -15.13 5.41
N LEU A 186 14.84 -16.19 5.22
CA LEU A 186 15.30 -17.57 5.35
C LEU A 186 16.38 -17.91 4.32
N MET A 187 16.19 -17.53 3.06
CA MET A 187 17.18 -17.78 2.01
C MET A 187 18.49 -17.05 2.25
N LYS A 188 18.47 -15.76 2.64
CA LYS A 188 19.70 -15.04 2.99
C LYS A 188 20.43 -15.65 4.19
N LEU A 189 19.69 -16.21 5.15
CA LEU A 189 20.25 -16.88 6.31
C LEU A 189 20.90 -18.22 5.93
N LEU A 190 20.24 -19.02 5.08
CA LEU A 190 20.77 -20.28 4.56
C LEU A 190 22.01 -20.10 3.65
N LEU A 191 22.05 -19.01 2.88
CA LEU A 191 23.18 -18.64 2.02
C LEU A 191 24.34 -18.00 2.79
N GLY A 192 24.23 -17.83 4.12
CA GLY A 192 25.27 -17.24 4.95
C GLY A 192 25.45 -15.73 4.78
N LYS A 193 24.57 -15.04 4.04
CA LYS A 193 24.57 -13.58 3.82
C LYS A 193 23.97 -12.81 4.99
N THR A 194 24.29 -13.19 6.22
CA THR A 194 23.71 -12.62 7.45
C THR A 194 24.04 -11.13 7.66
N LYS A 195 25.15 -10.65 7.08
CA LYS A 195 25.56 -9.23 7.15
C LYS A 195 24.68 -8.28 6.34
N GLU A 196 23.92 -8.78 5.37
CA GLU A 196 23.04 -7.98 4.52
C GLU A 196 21.61 -7.90 5.08
N ILE A 197 21.32 -8.64 6.15
CA ILE A 197 20.01 -8.68 6.77
C ILE A 197 19.96 -7.63 7.89
N SER A 198 19.03 -6.69 7.80
CA SER A 198 18.82 -5.76 8.92
C SER A 198 18.19 -6.51 10.11
N PRO A 199 18.58 -6.20 11.35
CA PRO A 199 17.97 -6.80 12.54
C PRO A 199 16.45 -6.61 12.57
N VAL A 200 15.97 -5.50 12.01
CA VAL A 200 14.54 -5.19 11.90
C VAL A 200 13.83 -6.20 11.00
N LEU A 201 14.42 -6.57 9.86
CA LEU A 201 13.86 -7.57 8.95
C LEU A 201 13.73 -8.94 9.61
N VAL A 202 14.69 -9.33 10.46
CA VAL A 202 14.64 -10.58 11.23
C VAL A 202 13.49 -10.55 12.23
N VAL A 203 13.31 -9.46 12.96
CA VAL A 203 12.21 -9.29 13.91
C VAL A 203 10.86 -9.36 13.18
N ILE A 204 10.73 -8.69 12.03
CA ILE A 204 9.52 -8.77 11.20
C ILE A 204 9.27 -10.21 10.77
N ALA A 205 10.27 -10.92 10.25
CA ALA A 205 10.11 -12.30 9.81
C ALA A 205 9.66 -13.22 10.96
N ILE A 206 10.16 -13.01 12.18
CA ILE A 206 9.72 -13.75 13.38
C ILE A 206 8.24 -13.46 13.69
N ILE A 207 7.83 -12.19 13.64
CA ILE A 207 6.44 -11.79 13.86
C ILE A 207 5.53 -12.39 12.78
N CYS A 208 5.94 -12.35 11.52
CA CYS A 208 5.25 -12.93 10.38
C CYS A 208 5.11 -14.46 10.52
N CYS A 209 6.15 -15.16 11.00
CA CYS A 209 6.03 -16.57 11.36
C CYS A 209 5.03 -16.79 12.49
N GLY A 210 5.03 -15.95 13.53
CA GLY A 210 4.08 -16.02 14.64
C GLY A 210 2.63 -15.83 14.21
N TRP A 211 2.38 -14.95 13.24
CA TRP A 211 1.05 -14.76 12.63
C TRP A 211 0.50 -16.06 12.02
N PHE A 212 1.35 -16.85 11.36
CA PHE A 212 0.97 -18.14 10.78
C PHE A 212 0.55 -19.20 11.81
N PHE A 213 0.94 -19.03 13.09
CA PHE A 213 0.52 -19.93 14.18
C PHE A 213 -0.76 -19.48 14.89
N ILE A 214 -1.20 -18.23 14.67
CA ILE A 214 -2.36 -17.63 15.36
C ILE A 214 -3.62 -17.73 14.50
N GLU A 215 -3.47 -17.76 13.18
CA GLU A 215 -4.56 -17.85 12.18
C GLU A 215 -4.74 -19.29 11.68
#